data_AF-A0A659RP90-F1
#
_entry.id   AF-A0A659RP90-F1
#
_cell.length_a   1.000
_cell.length_b   1.000
_cell.length_c   1.000
_cell.angle_alpha   90.00
_cell.angle_beta   90.00
_cell.angle_gamma   90.00
#
_symmetry.space_group_name_H-M   'P 1'
#
loop_
_entity.id
_entity.type
_entity.pdbx_description
1 polymer ?
#
loop_
_entity_poly.entity_id
_entity_poly.type
_entity_poly.pdbx_seq_one_letter_code
_entity_poly.pdbx_strand_id
1 'polypeptide(L)'
;DLLPGAGRSAESGNRTFRSADRLWVEERVEDVATPEGFARNPGLVQTFYNARRQQLQQPEIQPNAAHLALAKLEEALGDRFLLVAHNLDNLQARAGLRDLRQLQG
;
A
#
# COMPACT_ATOMS: atom_id res chain seq x y z
N ASP A 1 14.63 8.63 10.14
CA ASP A 1 13.41 8.47 9.34
C ASP A 1 13.67 7.66 8.10
N LEU A 2 12.92 6.57 7.90
CA LEU A 2 12.96 5.78 6.67
C LEU A 2 11.63 6.00 5.92
N LEU A 3 11.70 6.45 4.66
CA LEU A 3 10.53 6.66 3.78
C LEU A 3 10.51 5.58 2.68
N PRO A 4 9.95 4.39 2.92
CA PRO A 4 9.74 3.42 1.86
C PRO A 4 8.62 3.89 0.92
N GLY A 5 8.98 4.07 -0.36
CA GLY A 5 8.02 4.30 -1.43
C GLY A 5 7.32 3.02 -1.91
N ALA A 6 6.32 3.21 -2.78
CA ALA A 6 5.45 2.16 -3.28
C ALA A 6 6.17 0.96 -3.94
N GLY A 7 7.40 1.14 -4.44
CA GLY A 7 8.17 0.06 -5.09
C GLY A 7 8.35 -1.22 -4.28
N ARG A 8 8.32 -1.16 -2.94
CA ARG A 8 8.48 -2.36 -2.10
C ARG A 8 7.27 -3.29 -2.09
N SER A 9 6.06 -2.79 -2.35
CA SER A 9 4.85 -3.63 -2.43
C SER A 9 4.71 -4.30 -3.80
N ALA A 10 5.33 -3.72 -4.84
CA ALA A 10 5.35 -4.30 -6.20
C ALA A 10 5.99 -5.69 -6.24
N GLU A 11 7.07 -5.89 -5.47
CA GLU A 11 7.75 -7.18 -5.35
C GLU A 11 6.91 -8.24 -4.59
N SER A 12 5.89 -7.82 -3.84
CA SER A 12 4.91 -8.71 -3.18
C SER A 12 3.70 -9.02 -4.06
N GLY A 13 3.73 -8.69 -5.35
CA GLY A 13 2.61 -8.90 -6.28
C GLY A 13 1.49 -7.85 -6.17
N ASN A 14 1.58 -6.92 -5.20
CA ASN A 14 0.72 -5.74 -5.17
C ASN A 14 1.31 -4.72 -6.13
N ARG A 15 0.81 -4.72 -7.38
CA ARG A 15 1.20 -3.69 -8.35
C ARG A 15 1.10 -2.29 -7.65
N THR A 16 1.87 -1.29 -8.06
CA THR A 16 1.80 0.06 -7.45
C THR A 16 1.48 1.18 -8.44
N PHE A 17 1.10 2.37 -7.95
CA PHE A 17 0.71 3.53 -8.77
C PHE A 17 1.82 4.08 -9.70
N ARG A 18 3.08 3.66 -9.54
CA ARG A 18 4.21 4.07 -10.40
C ARG A 18 4.54 3.01 -11.45
N SER A 19 3.56 2.65 -12.27
CA SER A 19 3.84 2.16 -13.63
C SER A 19 3.78 3.35 -14.58
N ALA A 20 4.68 3.39 -15.58
CA ALA A 20 4.90 4.51 -16.49
C ALA A 20 3.64 4.97 -17.28
N ASP A 21 2.56 4.20 -17.19
CA ASP A 21 1.41 4.29 -18.08
C ASP A 21 0.20 4.95 -17.40
N ARG A 22 0.27 5.28 -16.09
CA ARG A 22 -0.84 5.85 -15.27
C ARG A 22 -2.17 5.07 -15.35
N LEU A 23 -2.13 3.86 -15.88
CA LEU A 23 -3.25 2.94 -15.99
C LEU A 23 -3.09 1.85 -14.95
N TRP A 24 -4.18 1.61 -14.23
CA TRP A 24 -4.20 0.67 -13.14
C TRP A 24 -5.38 -0.29 -13.30
N VAL A 25 -5.11 -1.47 -13.86
CA VAL A 25 -6.16 -2.43 -14.23
C VAL A 25 -7.16 -1.76 -15.19
N GLU A 26 -6.64 -1.18 -16.26
CA GLU A 26 -7.41 -0.49 -17.33
C GLU A 26 -8.09 0.82 -16.92
N GLU A 27 -8.13 1.17 -15.64
CA GLU A 27 -8.71 2.42 -15.14
C GLU A 27 -7.67 3.55 -15.01
N ARG A 28 -8.08 4.77 -15.34
CA ARG A 28 -7.24 5.97 -15.18
C ARG A 28 -7.20 6.37 -13.71
N VAL A 29 -6.01 6.70 -13.20
CA VAL A 29 -5.83 7.16 -11.80
C VAL A 29 -6.74 8.34 -11.46
N GLU A 30 -6.96 9.26 -12.39
CA GLU A 30 -7.81 10.44 -12.16
C GLU A 30 -9.27 10.08 -11.88
N ASP A 31 -9.77 8.96 -12.39
CA ASP A 31 -11.17 8.55 -12.25
C ASP A 31 -11.45 7.79 -10.95
N VAL A 32 -10.41 7.21 -10.33
CA VAL A 32 -10.55 6.32 -9.16
C VAL A 32 -9.83 6.79 -7.90
N ALA A 33 -8.91 7.75 -7.99
CA ALA A 33 -8.09 8.22 -6.87
C ALA A 33 -8.15 9.75 -6.67
N THR A 34 -9.25 10.39 -7.06
CA THR A 34 -9.50 11.83 -6.83
C THR A 34 -10.90 12.07 -6.28
N PRO A 35 -11.12 13.16 -5.50
CA PRO A 35 -12.46 13.57 -5.09
C PRO A 35 -13.41 13.80 -6.27
N GLU A 36 -12.89 14.35 -7.37
CA GLU A 36 -13.65 14.63 -8.59
C GLU A 36 -14.08 13.33 -9.29
N GLY A 37 -13.20 12.32 -9.32
CA GLY A 37 -13.51 10.98 -9.81
C GLY A 37 -14.61 10.30 -8.99
N PHE A 38 -14.52 10.39 -7.66
CA PHE A 38 -15.56 9.89 -6.76
C PHE A 38 -16.90 10.61 -6.95
N ALA A 39 -16.90 11.94 -7.09
CA ALA A 39 -18.11 12.71 -7.35
C ALA A 39 -18.74 12.36 -8.70
N ARG A 40 -17.92 12.06 -9.72
CA ARG A 40 -18.37 11.70 -11.07
C ARG A 40 -18.98 10.30 -11.12
N ASN A 41 -18.33 9.31 -10.52
CA ASN A 41 -18.81 7.93 -10.53
C ASN A 41 -18.40 7.16 -9.26
N PRO A 42 -19.16 7.31 -8.15
CA PRO A 42 -18.80 6.65 -6.89
C PRO A 42 -18.88 5.13 -6.98
N GLY A 43 -19.71 4.57 -7.87
CA GLY A 43 -19.81 3.13 -8.09
C GLY A 43 -18.53 2.53 -8.70
N LEU A 44 -17.94 3.23 -9.66
CA LEU A 44 -16.64 2.85 -10.24
C LEU A 44 -15.54 2.88 -9.17
N VAL A 45 -15.45 3.98 -8.41
CA VAL A 45 -14.47 4.11 -7.32
C VAL A 45 -14.66 3.01 -6.28
N GLN A 46 -15.90 2.73 -5.87
CA GLN A 46 -16.18 1.70 -4.88
C GLN A 46 -15.80 0.31 -5.38
N THR A 47 -16.10 0.01 -6.65
CA THR A 47 -15.76 -1.27 -7.31
C THR A 47 -14.24 -1.42 -7.40
N PHE A 48 -13.54 -0.36 -7.80
CA PHE A 48 -12.09 -0.30 -7.85
C PHE A 48 -11.47 -0.64 -6.49
N TYR A 49 -11.85 0.08 -5.41
CA TYR A 49 -11.32 -0.20 -4.07
C TYR A 49 -11.75 -1.56 -3.51
N ASN A 50 -12.94 -2.06 -3.85
CA ASN A 50 -13.37 -3.42 -3.47
C ASN A 50 -12.47 -4.49 -4.07
N ALA A 51 -12.21 -4.42 -5.38
CA ALA A 51 -11.32 -5.35 -6.06
C ALA A 51 -9.91 -5.34 -5.43
N ARG A 52 -9.41 -4.17 -5.04
CA ARG A 52 -8.10 -4.06 -4.37
C ARG A 52 -8.09 -4.69 -2.98
N ARG A 53 -9.14 -4.48 -2.19
CA ARG A 53 -9.27 -5.13 -0.89
C ARG A 53 -9.29 -6.64 -1.03
N GLN A 54 -10.02 -7.16 -2.01
CA GLN A 54 -10.07 -8.60 -2.29
C GLN A 54 -8.70 -9.14 -2.73
N GLN A 55 -8.00 -8.44 -3.62
CA GLN A 55 -6.66 -8.82 -4.06
C GLN A 55 -5.65 -8.86 -2.90
N LEU A 56 -5.67 -7.85 -2.02
CA LEU A 56 -4.77 -7.78 -0.85
C LEU A 56 -5.00 -8.91 0.17
N GLN A 57 -6.19 -9.51 0.17
CA GLN A 57 -6.53 -10.64 1.02
C GLN A 57 -6.17 -12.00 0.41
N GLN A 58 -5.72 -12.04 -0.85
CA GLN A 58 -5.37 -13.31 -1.49
C GLN A 58 -4.14 -13.94 -0.80
N PRO A 59 -4.11 -15.27 -0.61
CA PRO A 59 -3.05 -15.97 0.11
C PRO A 59 -1.64 -15.76 -0.45
N GLU A 60 -1.51 -15.51 -1.75
CA GLU A 60 -0.26 -15.26 -2.46
C GLU A 60 0.35 -13.88 -2.15
N ILE A 61 -0.46 -12.91 -1.73
CA ILE A 61 0.03 -11.57 -1.38
C ILE A 61 0.52 -11.62 0.06
N GLN A 62 1.84 -11.74 0.24
CA GLN A 62 2.50 -11.85 1.55
C GLN A 62 3.58 -10.77 1.73
N PRO A 63 3.94 -10.43 2.98
CA PRO A 63 5.08 -9.57 3.25
C PRO A 63 6.37 -10.17 2.67
N ASN A 64 7.10 -9.38 1.89
CA ASN A 64 8.41 -9.78 1.37
C ASN A 64 9.56 -9.53 2.37
N ALA A 65 10.78 -9.89 1.97
CA ALA A 65 11.99 -9.73 2.78
C ALA A 65 12.22 -8.31 3.29
N ALA A 66 11.85 -7.28 2.51
CA ALA A 66 11.98 -5.89 2.95
C ALA A 66 11.04 -5.56 4.12
N HIS A 67 9.79 -6.05 4.08
CA HIS A 67 8.84 -5.88 5.19
C HIS A 67 9.34 -6.56 6.47
N LEU A 68 9.84 -7.79 6.34
CA LEU A 68 10.38 -8.55 7.46
C LEU A 68 11.64 -7.91 8.05
N ALA A 69 12.50 -7.34 7.22
CA ALA A 69 13.69 -6.62 7.67
C ALA A 69 13.33 -5.36 8.47
N LEU A 70 12.27 -4.64 8.05
CA LEU A 70 11.78 -3.48 8.79
C LEU A 70 11.20 -3.87 10.16
N ALA A 71 10.44 -4.97 10.24
CA ALA A 71 9.93 -5.45 11.52
C ALA A 71 11.07 -5.81 12.49
N LYS A 72 12.12 -6.48 12.00
CA LYS A 72 13.33 -6.76 12.81
C LYS A 72 14.06 -5.49 13.24
N LEU A 73 14.08 -4.47 12.39
CA LEU A 73 14.70 -3.19 12.69
C LEU A 73 13.92 -2.42 13.77
N GLU A 74 12.58 -2.46 13.73
CA GLU A 74 11.72 -1.94 14.80
C GLU A 74 12.03 -2.64 16.12
N GLU A 75 12.08 -3.97 16.12
CA GLU A 75 12.39 -4.75 17.33
C GLU A 75 13.76 -4.37 17.94
N ALA A 76 14.78 -4.17 17.10
CA ALA A 76 16.12 -3.82 17.55
C ALA A 76 16.25 -2.37 18.06
N LEU A 77 15.45 -1.44 17.54
CA LEU A 77 15.57 -0.01 17.82
C LEU A 77 14.56 0.50 18.86
N GLY A 78 13.45 -0.22 19.07
CA GLY A 78 12.38 0.16 19.99
C GLY A 78 11.84 1.56 19.68
N ASP A 79 11.69 2.38 20.73
CA ASP A 79 11.14 3.76 20.65
C ASP A 79 11.96 4.72 19.77
N ARG A 80 13.15 4.31 19.31
CA ARG A 80 13.98 5.10 18.37
C ARG A 80 13.64 4.83 16.91
N PHE A 81 12.71 3.93 16.63
CA PHE A 81 12.25 3.60 15.30
C PHE A 81 10.93 4.32 15.00
N LEU A 82 10.89 4.99 13.84
CA LEU A 82 9.66 5.53 13.29
C LEU A 82 9.61 5.16 11.81
N LEU A 83 8.58 4.41 11.43
CA LEU A 83 8.27 4.12 10.05
C LEU A 83 7.14 5.03 9.56
N VAL A 84 7.45 5.80 8.52
CA VAL A 84 6.50 6.68 7.85
C VAL A 84 6.21 6.10 6.48
N ALA A 85 5.01 5.55 6.29
CA ALA A 85 4.62 4.87 5.06
C ALA A 85 3.50 5.60 4.32
N HIS A 86 3.61 5.63 2.99
CA HIS A 86 2.56 6.13 2.08
C HIS A 86 1.72 5.02 1.47
N ASN A 87 2.04 3.75 1.72
CA ASN A 87 1.31 2.62 1.15
C ASN A 87 0.01 2.42 1.92
N LEU A 88 -1.09 2.20 1.19
CA LEU A 88 -2.41 1.87 1.75
C LEU A 88 -2.59 0.37 2.03
N ASP A 89 -1.54 -0.45 1.85
CA ASP A 89 -1.61 -1.89 2.12
C ASP A 89 -1.24 -2.25 3.56
N ASN A 90 -1.74 -3.40 4.04
CA ASN A 90 -1.53 -3.88 5.40
C ASN A 90 -0.34 -4.87 5.52
N LEU A 91 0.55 -4.94 4.52
CA LEU A 91 1.65 -5.90 4.49
C LEU A 91 2.68 -5.64 5.58
N GLN A 92 2.88 -4.38 5.95
CA GLN A 92 3.76 -3.97 7.04
C GLN A 92 3.22 -4.44 8.40
N ALA A 93 1.93 -4.25 8.66
CA ALA A 93 1.29 -4.80 9.87
C ALA A 93 1.36 -6.33 9.91
N ARG A 94 1.13 -7.00 8.77
CA ARG A 94 1.27 -8.46 8.64
C ARG A 94 2.71 -8.96 8.84
N ALA A 95 3.71 -8.11 8.62
CA ALA A 95 5.11 -8.41 8.90
C ALA A 95 5.48 -8.27 10.39
N GLY A 96 4.57 -7.75 11.23
CA GLY A 96 4.78 -7.59 12.67
C GLY A 96 5.20 -6.20 13.12
N LEU A 97 5.17 -5.17 12.24
CA LEU A 97 5.41 -3.77 12.62
C LEU A 97 4.26 -3.25 13.49
N ARG A 98 4.61 -2.58 14.60
CA ARG A 98 3.66 -2.14 15.63
C ARG A 98 3.45 -0.63 15.64
N ASP A 99 4.48 0.18 15.34
CA ASP A 99 4.39 1.65 15.35
C ASP A 99 4.42 2.21 13.91
N LEU A 100 3.27 2.09 13.25
CA LEU A 100 3.10 2.45 11.85
C LEU A 100 2.27 3.72 11.73
N ARG A 101 2.89 4.81 11.27
CA ARG A 101 2.17 6.05 10.93
C ARG A 101 1.95 6.14 9.43
N GLN A 102 0.70 5.99 9.03
CA GLN A 102 0.26 6.07 7.64
C GLN A 102 -0.06 7.53 7.30
N LEU A 103 0.61 8.08 6.28
CA LEU A 103 0.48 9.51 5.93
C LEU A 103 -0.77 9.86 5.11
N GLN A 104 -1.48 8.87 4.60
CA GLN A 104 -2.71 9.07 3.83
C GLN A 104 -3.81 8.20 4.44
N GLY A 105 -4.83 8.87 4.99
CA GLY A 105 -6.09 8.27 5.43
C GLY A 105 -7.19 8.53 4.41
#